data_AF-A0A3S1NMY6-F1
#
_entry.id   AF-A0A3S1NMY6-F1
#
_cell.length_a   1.000
_cell.length_b   1.000
_cell.length_c   1.000
_cell.angle_alpha   90.00
_cell.angle_beta   90.00
_cell.angle_gamma   90.00
#
_symmetry.space_group_name_H-M   'P 1'
#
loop_
_entity.id
_entity.type
_entity.pdbx_description
1 polymer ?
#
loop_
_entity_poly.entity_id
_entity_poly.type
_entity_poly.pdbx_seq_one_letter_code
_entity_poly.pdbx_strand_id
1 'polypeptide(L)'
;MSEEKPVRLPDPASVETVLASLEAQSADAELAPALNKTFPGFAFTVATIDDPYWRNPHAVVAADGTRLGDHRAWVERELAELGGDLAAFWIRHREDGKKFAEWRGASAFAFAPTGPGVADFLQLSLGRELEVLAGPVV
;
A
#
# COMPACT_ATOMS: atom_id res chain seq x y z
N MET A 1 -36.14 -28.73 -5.74
CA MET A 1 -34.72 -29.12 -5.65
C MET A 1 -33.98 -28.17 -6.56
N SER A 2 -33.50 -27.05 -6.04
CA SER A 2 -32.72 -26.11 -6.84
C SER A 2 -31.39 -26.78 -7.15
N GLU A 3 -30.99 -26.84 -8.42
CA GLU A 3 -29.65 -27.26 -8.81
C GLU A 3 -28.63 -26.33 -8.13
N GLU A 4 -27.92 -26.83 -7.13
CA GLU A 4 -26.72 -26.18 -6.62
C GLU A 4 -25.67 -26.26 -7.72
N LYS A 5 -25.56 -25.16 -8.47
CA LYS A 5 -24.48 -24.96 -9.42
C LYS A 5 -23.16 -25.17 -8.67
N PRO A 6 -22.23 -26.01 -9.17
CA PRO A 6 -20.97 -26.23 -8.48
C PRO A 6 -20.30 -24.89 -8.19
N VAL A 7 -19.99 -24.63 -6.92
CA VAL A 7 -19.25 -23.43 -6.52
C VAL A 7 -17.84 -23.58 -7.11
N ARG A 8 -17.61 -22.93 -8.26
CA ARG A 8 -16.28 -22.85 -8.87
C ARG A 8 -15.46 -21.88 -8.03
N LEU A 9 -14.27 -22.33 -7.62
CA LEU A 9 -13.30 -21.45 -6.97
C LEU A 9 -13.03 -20.22 -7.85
N PRO A 10 -12.87 -19.02 -7.26
CA PRO A 10 -12.47 -17.84 -8.00
C PRO A 10 -11.18 -18.12 -8.78
N ASP A 11 -11.24 -18.04 -10.11
CA ASP A 11 -10.04 -18.10 -10.93
C ASP A 11 -9.33 -16.74 -10.95
N PRO A 12 -8.00 -16.71 -11.23
CA PRO A 12 -7.22 -15.48 -11.21
C PRO A 12 -7.80 -14.36 -12.06
N ALA A 13 -8.28 -14.65 -13.27
CA ALA A 13 -8.82 -13.62 -14.17
C ALA A 13 -10.10 -12.97 -13.63
N SER A 14 -10.95 -13.77 -12.98
CA SER A 14 -12.15 -13.26 -12.31
C SER A 14 -11.79 -12.39 -11.11
N VAL A 15 -10.79 -12.79 -10.31
CA VAL A 15 -10.28 -11.98 -9.18
C VAL A 15 -9.67 -10.67 -9.68
N GLU A 16 -8.83 -10.71 -10.72
CA GLU A 16 -8.25 -9.51 -11.34
C GLU A 16 -9.33 -8.54 -11.83
N THR A 17 -10.42 -9.05 -12.40
CA THR A 17 -11.56 -8.22 -12.82
C THR A 17 -12.23 -7.51 -11.63
N VAL A 18 -12.38 -8.19 -10.48
CA VAL A 18 -12.88 -7.56 -9.26
C VAL A 18 -11.92 -6.47 -8.79
N LEU A 19 -10.61 -6.79 -8.70
CA LEU A 19 -9.59 -5.85 -8.21
C LEU A 19 -9.48 -4.60 -9.09
N ALA A 20 -9.58 -4.75 -10.41
CA ALA A 20 -9.55 -3.64 -11.36
C ALA A 20 -10.77 -2.69 -11.23
N SER A 21 -11.85 -3.14 -10.58
CA SER A 21 -13.05 -2.32 -10.34
C SER A 21 -13.00 -1.53 -9.03
N LEU A 22 -12.02 -1.79 -8.16
CA LEU A 22 -11.90 -1.14 -6.86
C LEU A 22 -11.18 0.21 -6.97
N GLU A 23 -11.62 1.16 -6.16
CA GLU A 23 -10.90 2.43 -6.01
C GLU A 23 -9.66 2.23 -5.12
N ALA A 24 -8.48 2.62 -5.60
CA ALA A 24 -7.21 2.32 -4.92
C ALA A 24 -7.15 2.86 -3.47
N GLN A 25 -7.88 3.93 -3.16
CA GLN A 25 -7.89 4.59 -1.85
C GLN A 25 -8.74 3.85 -0.81
N SER A 26 -9.74 3.07 -1.24
CA SER A 26 -10.71 2.36 -0.40
C SER A 26 -10.76 0.85 -0.69
N ALA A 27 -9.83 0.34 -1.50
CA ALA A 27 -9.85 -1.03 -2.00
C ALA A 27 -9.91 -2.09 -0.89
N ASP A 28 -9.29 -1.86 0.26
CA ASP A 28 -9.33 -2.74 1.42
C ASP A 28 -10.73 -2.84 2.05
N ALA A 29 -11.42 -1.70 2.21
CA ALA A 29 -12.78 -1.65 2.74
C ALA A 29 -13.81 -2.24 1.76
N GLU A 30 -13.59 -2.09 0.46
CA GLU A 30 -14.51 -2.53 -0.60
C GLU A 30 -14.28 -3.98 -1.05
N LEU A 31 -13.17 -4.60 -0.65
CA LEU A 31 -12.75 -5.92 -1.11
C LEU A 31 -13.79 -7.02 -0.82
N ALA A 32 -14.22 -7.18 0.45
CA ALA A 32 -15.21 -8.19 0.82
C ALA A 32 -16.57 -7.98 0.10
N PRO A 33 -17.16 -6.77 0.11
CA PRO A 33 -18.38 -6.49 -0.63
C PRO A 33 -18.29 -6.86 -2.13
N ALA A 34 -17.19 -6.49 -2.79
CA ALA A 34 -17.01 -6.75 -4.22
C ALA A 34 -16.83 -8.25 -4.53
N LEU A 35 -16.07 -8.97 -3.69
CA LEU A 35 -15.90 -10.42 -3.81
C LEU A 35 -17.22 -11.16 -3.56
N ASN A 36 -17.97 -10.80 -2.51
CA ASN A 36 -19.27 -11.43 -2.20
C ASN A 36 -20.30 -11.22 -3.31
N LYS A 37 -20.28 -10.04 -3.96
CA LYS A 37 -21.15 -9.76 -5.12
C LYS A 37 -20.80 -10.62 -6.33
N THR A 38 -19.51 -10.81 -6.58
CA THR A 38 -19.02 -11.52 -7.78
C THR A 38 -19.06 -13.04 -7.61
N PHE A 39 -18.85 -13.52 -6.38
CA PHE A 39 -18.75 -14.93 -6.04
C PHE A 39 -19.79 -15.31 -4.96
N PRO A 40 -21.09 -15.35 -5.29
CA PRO A 40 -22.17 -15.53 -4.30
C PRO A 40 -22.18 -16.90 -3.60
N GLY A 41 -21.35 -17.86 -4.06
CA GLY A 41 -21.14 -19.15 -3.39
C GLY A 41 -20.13 -19.09 -2.23
N PHE A 42 -19.55 -17.93 -1.96
CA PHE A 42 -18.57 -17.72 -0.90
C PHE A 42 -19.02 -16.60 0.03
N ALA A 43 -18.63 -16.70 1.29
CA ALA A 43 -18.83 -15.66 2.30
C ALA A 43 -17.47 -15.08 2.69
N PHE A 44 -17.03 -14.06 1.96
CA PHE A 44 -15.78 -13.36 2.22
C PHE A 44 -15.89 -12.44 3.43
N THR A 45 -14.93 -12.57 4.34
CA THR A 45 -14.61 -11.60 5.41
C THR A 45 -13.22 -11.03 5.15
N VAL A 46 -12.94 -9.83 5.69
CA VAL A 46 -11.63 -9.17 5.53
C VAL A 46 -11.05 -8.82 6.89
N ALA A 47 -9.75 -9.05 7.05
CA ALA A 47 -8.94 -8.53 8.14
C ALA A 47 -7.87 -7.58 7.57
N THR A 48 -7.73 -6.40 8.16
CA THR A 48 -6.72 -5.42 7.78
C THR A 48 -5.57 -5.41 8.79
N ILE A 49 -4.35 -5.27 8.28
CA ILE A 49 -3.14 -5.08 9.06
C ILE A 49 -2.50 -3.79 8.57
N ASP A 50 -2.41 -2.82 9.46
CA ASP A 50 -1.60 -1.63 9.23
C ASP A 50 -0.14 -2.03 9.37
N ASP A 51 0.60 -1.99 8.26
CA ASP A 51 2.05 -2.20 8.25
C ASP A 51 2.72 -0.96 7.66
N PRO A 52 2.82 0.13 8.44
CA PRO A 52 3.38 1.39 7.95
C PRO A 52 4.85 1.27 7.56
N TYR A 53 5.54 0.21 7.97
CA TYR A 53 6.96 -0.03 7.68
C TYR A 53 7.21 -1.14 6.65
N TRP A 54 6.14 -1.69 6.07
CA TRP A 54 6.18 -2.68 4.99
C TRP A 54 7.20 -2.32 3.91
N ARG A 55 7.26 -1.03 3.56
CA ARG A 55 8.17 -0.47 2.58
C ARG A 55 8.85 0.76 3.18
N ASN A 56 10.14 0.66 3.45
CA ASN A 56 10.96 1.73 4.05
C ASN A 56 11.97 2.44 3.10
N PRO A 57 11.73 2.60 1.78
CA PRO A 57 12.44 3.57 0.98
C PRO A 57 11.84 4.96 1.20
N HIS A 58 12.71 5.95 1.28
CA HIS A 58 12.33 7.34 1.43
C HIS A 58 12.97 8.16 0.33
N ALA A 59 12.33 9.26 -0.07
CA ALA A 59 12.92 10.15 -1.05
C ALA A 59 12.81 11.62 -0.64
N VAL A 60 13.67 12.43 -1.21
CA VAL A 60 13.49 13.88 -1.20
C VAL A 60 12.74 14.31 -2.45
N VAL A 61 11.78 15.20 -2.26
CA VAL A 61 10.99 15.85 -3.29
C VAL A 61 11.17 17.36 -3.16
N ALA A 62 11.47 18.04 -4.26
CA ALA A 62 11.59 19.49 -4.31
C ALA A 62 10.22 20.17 -4.15
N ALA A 63 10.23 21.48 -3.90
CA ALA A 63 9.01 22.27 -3.71
C ALA A 63 8.07 22.22 -4.93
N ASP A 64 8.60 22.01 -6.13
CA ASP A 64 7.86 21.88 -7.40
C ASP A 64 7.37 20.45 -7.67
N GLY A 65 7.64 19.49 -6.78
CA GLY A 65 7.30 18.08 -6.95
C GLY A 65 8.37 17.24 -7.63
N THR A 66 9.50 17.83 -8.04
CA THR A 66 10.60 17.09 -8.67
C THR A 66 11.24 16.13 -7.67
N ARG A 67 11.33 14.84 -8.02
CA ARG A 67 12.00 13.83 -7.19
C ARG A 67 13.53 14.00 -7.25
N LEU A 68 14.15 14.24 -6.10
CA LEU A 68 15.59 14.46 -5.96
C LEU A 68 16.39 13.19 -5.61
N GLY A 69 15.70 12.07 -5.38
CA GLY A 69 16.28 10.75 -5.15
C GLY A 69 16.11 10.25 -3.72
N ASP A 70 16.79 9.14 -3.40
CA ASP A 70 16.77 8.51 -2.07
C ASP A 70 17.16 9.50 -0.97
N HIS A 71 16.40 9.49 0.12
CA HIS A 71 16.57 10.44 1.22
C HIS A 71 17.97 10.38 1.82
N ARG A 72 18.45 9.18 2.15
CA ARG A 72 19.74 9.02 2.83
C ARG A 72 20.87 9.47 1.91
N ALA A 73 20.89 8.99 0.67
CA ALA A 73 21.91 9.35 -0.30
C ALA A 73 21.89 10.86 -0.60
N TRP A 74 20.70 11.47 -0.62
CA TRP A 74 20.57 12.91 -0.78
C TRP A 74 21.16 13.68 0.40
N VAL A 75 20.80 13.34 1.64
CA VAL A 75 21.32 14.01 2.85
C VAL A 75 22.84 13.87 2.94
N GLU A 76 23.37 12.67 2.71
CA GLU A 76 24.81 12.42 2.76
C GLU A 76 25.59 13.27 1.74
N ARG A 77 25.05 13.43 0.51
CA ARG A 77 25.68 14.27 -0.53
C ARG A 77 25.66 15.76 -0.16
N GLU A 78 24.50 16.30 0.18
CA GLU A 78 24.35 17.73 0.50
C GLU A 78 25.18 18.12 1.73
N LEU A 79 25.25 17.24 2.74
CA LEU A 79 26.07 17.46 3.92
C LEU A 79 27.58 17.39 3.59
N ALA A 80 27.98 16.48 2.69
CA ALA A 80 29.38 16.40 2.24
C ALA A 80 29.81 17.66 1.48
N GLU A 81 28.95 18.26 0.65
CA GLU A 81 29.21 19.55 -0.02
C GLU A 81 29.43 20.71 0.96
N LEU A 82 28.93 20.57 2.18
CA LEU A 82 29.09 21.52 3.28
C LEU A 82 30.21 21.14 4.24
N GLY A 83 31.05 20.16 3.88
CA GLY A 83 32.14 19.70 4.74
C GLY A 83 31.67 19.09 6.06
N GLY A 84 30.44 18.57 6.13
CA GLY A 84 29.85 18.04 7.36
C GLY A 84 29.22 19.09 8.28
N ASP A 85 29.13 20.36 7.87
CA ASP A 85 28.53 21.41 8.69
C ASP A 85 27.01 21.30 8.73
N LEU A 86 26.51 20.71 9.82
CA LEU A 86 25.08 20.55 10.08
C LEU A 86 24.33 21.89 10.22
N ALA A 87 24.99 22.94 10.74
CA ALA A 87 24.34 24.24 10.89
C ALA A 87 24.18 24.91 9.52
N ALA A 88 25.21 24.85 8.66
CA ALA A 88 25.12 25.31 7.29
C ALA A 88 24.08 24.51 6.49
N PHE A 89 23.99 23.20 6.72
CA PHE A 89 22.99 22.33 6.08
C PHE A 89 21.57 22.74 6.48
N TRP A 90 21.33 22.91 7.79
CA TRP A 90 20.05 23.36 8.30
C TRP A 90 19.66 24.72 7.72
N ILE A 91 20.57 25.70 7.75
CA ILE A 91 20.33 27.06 7.21
C ILE A 91 20.00 27.01 5.71
N ARG A 92 20.69 26.16 4.94
CA ARG A 92 20.47 26.02 3.49
C ARG A 92 19.08 25.48 3.17
N HIS A 93 18.62 24.48 3.93
CA HIS A 93 17.45 23.69 3.56
C HIS A 93 16.16 24.10 4.30
N ARG A 94 16.23 24.80 5.44
CA ARG A 94 15.07 25.12 6.30
C ARG A 94 13.95 25.93 5.63
N GLU A 95 14.22 26.58 4.51
CA GLU A 95 13.26 27.42 3.79
C GLU A 95 13.14 27.04 2.30
N ASP A 96 13.81 25.98 1.86
CA ASP A 96 13.87 25.62 0.44
C ASP A 96 12.65 24.82 -0.06
N GLY A 97 11.72 24.51 0.86
CA GLY A 97 10.46 23.83 0.59
C GLY A 97 10.61 22.36 0.19
N LYS A 98 11.81 21.76 0.31
CA LYS A 98 12.01 20.34 0.07
C LYS A 98 11.29 19.52 1.13
N LYS A 99 10.69 18.43 0.68
CA LYS A 99 9.91 17.52 1.50
C LYS A 99 10.46 16.11 1.43
N PHE A 100 10.21 15.37 2.49
CA PHE A 100 10.37 13.93 2.53
C PHE A 100 9.11 13.24 2.04
N ALA A 101 9.30 12.26 1.16
CA ALA A 101 8.28 11.32 0.75
C ALA A 101 8.55 9.95 1.36
N GLU A 102 7.51 9.34 1.93
CA GLU A 102 7.55 8.01 2.52
C GLU A 102 6.48 7.09 1.96
N TRP A 103 6.76 5.79 1.96
CA TRP A 103 5.79 4.77 1.62
C TRP A 103 5.08 4.29 2.87
N ARG A 104 3.75 4.24 2.81
CA ARG A 104 2.90 3.65 3.85
C ARG A 104 2.17 2.45 3.25
N GLY A 105 2.32 1.31 3.92
CA GLY A 105 1.64 0.07 3.56
C GLY A 105 0.43 -0.20 4.44
N ALA A 106 -0.59 -0.81 3.85
CA ALA A 106 -1.63 -1.55 4.55
C ALA A 106 -1.87 -2.87 3.81
N SER A 107 -2.14 -3.94 4.55
CA SER A 107 -2.49 -5.24 3.98
C SER A 107 -3.91 -5.61 4.36
N ALA A 108 -4.69 -6.09 3.40
CA ALA A 108 -5.99 -6.68 3.63
C ALA A 108 -5.96 -8.17 3.23
N PHE A 109 -6.52 -9.02 4.07
CA PHE A 109 -6.62 -10.45 3.84
C PHE A 109 -8.10 -10.82 3.79
N ALA A 110 -8.58 -11.19 2.60
CA ALA A 110 -9.93 -11.69 2.42
C ALA A 110 -9.95 -13.22 2.55
N PHE A 111 -10.88 -13.75 3.34
CA PHE A 111 -11.00 -15.18 3.61
C PHE A 111 -12.42 -15.64 3.33
N ALA A 112 -12.57 -16.80 2.68
CA ALA A 112 -13.85 -17.49 2.54
C ALA A 112 -13.70 -18.98 2.88
N PRO A 113 -14.49 -19.53 3.80
CA PRO A 113 -14.51 -20.97 4.06
C PRO A 113 -14.96 -21.74 2.82
N THR A 114 -14.31 -22.88 2.56
CA THR A 114 -14.70 -23.84 1.50
C THR A 114 -15.16 -25.18 2.07
N GLY A 115 -15.10 -25.34 3.40
CA GLY A 115 -15.44 -26.56 4.13
C GLY A 115 -15.36 -26.36 5.65
N PRO A 116 -15.60 -27.42 6.44
CA PRO A 116 -15.62 -27.34 7.90
C PRO A 116 -14.22 -27.38 8.55
N GLY A 117 -13.18 -27.78 7.81
CA GLY A 117 -11.82 -27.89 8.31
C GLY A 117 -11.09 -26.54 8.39
N VAL A 118 -10.11 -26.46 9.28
CA VAL A 118 -9.28 -25.25 9.48
C VAL A 118 -8.42 -24.87 8.27
N ALA A 119 -8.20 -25.82 7.36
CA ALA A 119 -7.46 -25.62 6.11
C ALA A 119 -8.40 -25.45 4.90
N ASP A 120 -9.72 -25.58 5.10
CA ASP A 120 -10.70 -25.50 4.02
C ASP A 120 -11.10 -24.04 3.82
N PHE A 121 -10.21 -23.27 3.22
CA PHE A 121 -10.48 -21.86 2.91
C PHE A 121 -9.77 -21.40 1.63
N LEU A 122 -10.32 -20.35 1.03
CA LEU A 122 -9.64 -19.49 0.08
C LEU A 122 -9.17 -18.24 0.81
N GLN A 123 -7.95 -17.79 0.51
CA GLN A 123 -7.42 -16.51 0.98
C GLN A 123 -6.92 -15.68 -0.21
N LEU A 124 -7.24 -14.39 -0.19
CA LEU A 124 -6.66 -13.38 -1.06
C LEU A 124 -5.93 -12.35 -0.19
N SER A 125 -4.70 -12.01 -0.57
CA SER A 125 -3.93 -10.94 0.08
C SER A 125 -3.85 -9.76 -0.87
N LEU A 126 -4.25 -8.59 -0.37
CA LEU A 126 -4.19 -7.32 -1.08
C LEU A 126 -3.27 -6.38 -0.31
N GLY A 127 -2.15 -5.99 -0.92
CA GLY A 127 -1.31 -4.91 -0.42
C GLY A 127 -1.73 -3.57 -1.02
N ARG A 128 -1.94 -2.57 -0.17
CA ARG A 128 -2.13 -1.17 -0.57
C ARG A 128 -0.91 -0.38 -0.16
N GLU A 129 -0.22 0.18 -1.15
CA GLU A 129 0.94 1.04 -0.96
C GLU A 129 0.59 2.46 -1.38
N LEU A 130 0.84 3.42 -0.51
CA LEU A 130 0.68 4.85 -0.80
C LEU A 130 1.96 5.58 -0.48
N GLU A 131 2.41 6.39 -1.41
CA GLU A 131 3.47 7.36 -1.15
C GLU A 131 2.86 8.67 -0.66
N VAL A 132 3.36 9.18 0.46
CA VAL A 132 2.88 10.41 1.09
C VAL A 132 4.03 11.39 1.33
N LEU A 133 3.72 12.68 1.31
CA LEU A 133 4.65 13.72 1.76
C LEU A 133 4.59 13.79 3.29
N ALA A 134 5.64 13.32 3.98
CA ALA A 134 5.65 13.21 5.44
C ALA A 134 5.97 14.55 6.13
N GLY A 135 6.67 15.46 5.45
CA GLY A 135 7.03 16.76 6.01
C GLY A 135 8.23 17.40 5.32
N PRO A 136 8.71 18.56 5.83
CA PRO A 136 9.97 19.16 5.41
C PRO A 136 11.16 18.20 5.63
N VAL A 137 12.23 18.37 4.83
CA VAL A 137 13.49 17.62 5.04
C VAL A 137 14.20 18.04 6.32
N VAL A 138 14.07 19.33 6.66
CA VAL A 138 14.62 19.97 7.85
C VAL A 138 13.51 20.76 8.53
#